data_AF-A0A1M4ZIA6-F1
#
_entry.id   AF-A0A1M4ZIA6-F1
#
_cell.length_a   1.000
_cell.length_b   1.000
_cell.length_c   1.000
_cell.angle_alpha   90.00
_cell.angle_beta   90.00
_cell.angle_gamma   90.00
#
_symmetry.space_group_name_H-M   'P 1'
#
loop_
_entity.id
_entity.type
_entity.pdbx_description
1 polymer ?
#
loop_
_entity_poly.entity_id
_entity_poly.type
_entity_poly.pdbx_seq_one_letter_code
_entity_poly.pdbx_strand_id
1 'polypeptide(L)'
;MLVFSFLLACLLPFDVFLFSYAVLGPLHYLTELHWLKRKNFFVKKTHAGKFLFFALCVVGLLFIIYLNVALFRANIIYGSIIGLFFIFSAYLILISEKNYAKFLAVFLLLILILLSFFKPSLIILLGLFLPTLIHVYIFTALFMISGYLRSSHITALFTVILLLAIPFMIAFLPVENFVFSRERSEKVFNSTGFKIINEQLVFLTGKNISVVSGVLKVQIFIAFAYTFHYLNWFVKTSVIGWARSLSLKNTLFVSAIWILSIALYLYNYQMGLTVLFVLSMLHVLAEFPLNALSVRTVFQKLISRNDKT
;
A
#
# COMPACT_ATOMS: atom_id res chain seq x y z
N MET A 1 -15.90 -1.63 -10.39
CA MET A 1 -14.92 -2.11 -9.38
C MET A 1 -14.98 -1.31 -8.09
N LEU A 2 -14.82 0.01 -8.10
CA LEU A 2 -14.86 0.80 -6.86
C LEU A 2 -16.13 0.56 -6.02
N VAL A 3 -17.32 0.75 -6.61
CA VAL A 3 -18.60 0.47 -5.93
C VAL A 3 -18.72 -0.98 -5.49
N PHE A 4 -18.28 -1.92 -6.33
CA PHE A 4 -18.29 -3.35 -6.00
C PHE A 4 -17.41 -3.68 -4.79
N SER A 5 -16.18 -3.15 -4.74
CA SER A 5 -15.28 -3.30 -3.58
C SER A 5 -15.88 -2.69 -2.32
N PHE A 6 -16.56 -1.56 -2.45
CA PHE A 6 -17.23 -0.89 -1.33
C PHE A 6 -18.39 -1.73 -0.78
N LEU A 7 -19.29 -2.20 -1.65
CA LEU A 7 -20.42 -3.04 -1.26
C LEU A 7 -19.96 -4.35 -0.60
N LEU A 8 -18.98 -5.03 -1.18
CA LEU A 8 -18.41 -6.24 -0.59
C LEU A 8 -17.81 -5.98 0.80
N ALA A 9 -17.05 -4.88 0.94
CA ALA A 9 -16.47 -4.50 2.22
C ALA A 9 -17.52 -4.17 3.29
N CYS A 10 -18.65 -3.56 2.90
CA CYS A 10 -19.76 -3.32 3.82
C CYS A 10 -20.44 -4.61 4.29
N LEU A 11 -20.59 -5.60 3.40
CA LEU A 11 -21.28 -6.85 3.69
C LEU A 11 -20.43 -7.83 4.50
N LEU A 12 -19.16 -8.00 4.13
CA LEU A 12 -18.26 -9.04 4.63
C LEU A 12 -16.85 -8.47 4.90
N PRO A 13 -16.70 -7.53 5.84
CA PRO A 13 -15.46 -6.75 6.01
C PRO A 13 -14.22 -7.59 6.36
N PHE A 14 -14.38 -8.65 7.14
CA PHE A 14 -13.26 -9.54 7.48
C PHE A 14 -12.95 -10.52 6.35
N ASP A 15 -13.95 -11.21 5.82
CA ASP A 15 -13.78 -12.21 4.76
C ASP A 15 -13.20 -11.59 3.49
N VAL A 16 -13.71 -10.43 3.08
CA VAL A 16 -13.27 -9.73 1.88
C VAL A 16 -11.85 -9.22 2.04
N PHE A 17 -11.48 -8.71 3.22
CA PHE A 17 -10.11 -8.31 3.49
C PHE A 17 -9.15 -9.50 3.44
N LEU A 18 -9.47 -10.60 4.13
CA LEU A 18 -8.65 -11.81 4.15
C LEU A 18 -8.53 -12.42 2.75
N PHE A 19 -9.63 -12.46 1.99
CA PHE A 19 -9.63 -12.92 0.60
C PHE A 19 -8.76 -12.03 -0.29
N SER A 20 -8.92 -10.71 -0.20
CA SER A 20 -8.13 -9.76 -0.96
C SER A 20 -6.64 -9.92 -0.66
N TYR A 21 -6.27 -10.09 0.61
CA TYR A 21 -4.88 -10.28 0.98
C TYR A 21 -4.33 -11.64 0.53
N ALA A 22 -5.09 -12.72 0.69
CA ALA A 22 -4.61 -14.08 0.43
C ALA A 22 -4.64 -14.48 -1.06
N VAL A 23 -5.62 -13.99 -1.81
CA VAL A 23 -5.89 -14.39 -3.20
C VAL A 23 -5.48 -13.30 -4.17
N LEU A 24 -6.00 -12.08 -3.99
CA LEU A 24 -5.74 -10.98 -4.93
C LEU A 24 -4.32 -10.41 -4.75
N GLY A 25 -3.84 -10.33 -3.51
CA GLY A 25 -2.54 -9.80 -3.13
C GLY A 25 -1.39 -10.48 -3.87
N PRO A 26 -1.14 -11.79 -3.71
CA PRO A 26 0.01 -12.45 -4.33
C PRO A 26 0.01 -12.32 -5.86
N LEU A 27 -1.16 -12.41 -6.50
CA LEU A 27 -1.28 -12.22 -7.95
C LEU A 27 -0.94 -10.78 -8.35
N HIS A 28 -1.42 -9.79 -7.59
CA HIS A 28 -1.08 -8.39 -7.80
C HIS A 28 0.43 -8.17 -7.65
N TYR A 29 1.03 -8.63 -6.54
CA TYR A 29 2.46 -8.45 -6.25
C TYR A 29 3.33 -9.00 -7.39
N LEU A 30 3.03 -10.22 -7.86
CA LEU A 30 3.81 -10.88 -8.92
C LEU A 30 3.67 -10.16 -10.27
N THR A 31 2.45 -9.80 -10.65
CA THR A 31 2.19 -9.14 -11.94
C THR A 31 2.73 -7.72 -11.97
N GLU A 32 2.65 -7.01 -10.85
CA GLU A 32 3.20 -5.68 -10.68
C GLU A 32 4.74 -5.69 -10.66
N LEU A 33 5.37 -6.55 -9.87
CA LEU A 33 6.84 -6.68 -9.84
C LEU A 33 7.41 -7.00 -11.23
N HIS A 34 6.74 -7.89 -11.98
CA HIS A 34 7.13 -8.19 -13.36
C HIS A 34 7.04 -6.95 -14.27
N TRP A 35 5.97 -6.17 -14.14
CA TRP A 35 5.79 -4.93 -14.90
C TRP A 35 6.80 -3.84 -14.50
N LEU A 36 7.01 -3.62 -13.20
CA LEU A 36 7.98 -2.67 -12.65
C LEU A 36 9.40 -2.98 -13.13
N LYS A 37 9.79 -4.26 -13.14
CA LYS A 37 11.09 -4.70 -13.66
C LYS A 37 11.30 -4.26 -15.11
N ARG A 38 10.30 -4.40 -15.97
CA ARG A 38 10.39 -3.92 -17.37
C ARG A 38 10.48 -2.40 -17.50
N LYS A 39 9.93 -1.66 -16.52
CA LYS A 39 10.05 -0.21 -16.43
C LYS A 39 11.32 0.24 -15.70
N ASN A 40 12.25 -0.66 -15.41
CA ASN A 40 13.45 -0.39 -14.61
C ASN A 40 13.12 0.26 -13.26
N PHE A 41 11.98 -0.11 -12.67
CA PHE A 41 11.47 0.49 -11.43
C PHE A 41 11.35 2.02 -11.48
N PHE A 42 11.15 2.59 -12.67
CA PHE A 42 11.10 4.05 -12.90
C PHE A 42 12.37 4.83 -12.52
N VAL A 43 13.46 4.15 -12.19
CA VAL A 43 14.79 4.75 -11.98
C VAL A 43 15.62 4.69 -13.25
N LYS A 44 16.75 5.43 -13.32
CA LYS A 44 17.67 5.35 -14.46
C LYS A 44 18.14 3.89 -14.64
N LYS A 45 18.20 3.41 -15.89
CA LYS A 45 18.56 2.03 -16.23
C LYS A 45 19.88 1.56 -15.58
N THR A 46 20.87 2.46 -15.46
CA THR A 46 22.16 2.21 -14.80
C THR A 46 22.05 1.95 -13.30
N HIS A 47 20.99 2.43 -12.64
CA HIS A 47 20.74 2.27 -11.21
C HIS A 47 19.71 1.17 -10.90
N ALA A 48 18.96 0.68 -11.87
CA ALA A 48 17.85 -0.26 -11.66
C ALA A 48 18.27 -1.56 -10.96
N GLY A 49 19.40 -2.16 -11.36
CA GLY A 49 19.92 -3.37 -10.70
C GLY A 49 20.37 -3.10 -9.25
N LYS A 50 21.05 -1.98 -9.01
CA LYS A 50 21.48 -1.55 -7.66
C LYS A 50 20.29 -1.25 -6.76
N PHE A 51 19.25 -0.62 -7.30
CA PHE A 51 18.01 -0.35 -6.60
C PHE A 51 17.32 -1.64 -6.16
N LEU A 52 17.17 -2.61 -7.07
CA LEU A 52 16.56 -3.90 -6.75
C LEU A 52 17.37 -4.67 -5.69
N PHE A 53 18.70 -4.68 -5.80
CA PHE A 53 19.57 -5.30 -4.80
C PHE A 53 19.37 -4.66 -3.42
N PHE A 54 19.38 -3.32 -3.35
CA PHE A 54 19.18 -2.60 -2.10
C PHE A 54 17.77 -2.84 -1.53
N ALA A 55 16.74 -2.87 -2.37
CA ALA A 55 15.37 -3.22 -1.95
C ALA A 55 15.33 -4.63 -1.32
N LEU A 56 15.98 -5.62 -1.94
CA LEU A 56 16.05 -6.99 -1.41
C LEU A 56 16.79 -7.05 -0.06
N CYS A 57 17.91 -6.33 0.09
CA CYS A 57 18.61 -6.24 1.38
C CYS A 57 17.73 -5.63 2.47
N VAL A 58 16.99 -4.57 2.14
CA VAL A 58 16.05 -3.93 3.08
C VAL A 58 14.91 -4.86 3.45
N VAL A 59 14.30 -5.56 2.49
CA VAL A 59 13.25 -6.56 2.79
C VAL A 59 13.79 -7.68 3.67
N GLY A 60 15.00 -8.18 3.40
CA GLY A 60 15.66 -9.19 4.23
C GLY A 60 15.87 -8.73 5.67
N LEU A 61 16.33 -7.49 5.87
CA LEU A 61 16.47 -6.88 7.18
C LEU A 61 15.11 -6.72 7.89
N LEU A 62 14.09 -6.22 7.18
CA LEU A 62 12.73 -6.10 7.73
C LEU A 62 12.13 -7.46 8.09
N PHE A 63 12.44 -8.51 7.33
CA PHE A 63 12.00 -9.86 7.64
C PHE A 63 12.66 -10.42 8.90
N ILE A 64 13.97 -10.19 9.09
CA ILE A 64 14.67 -10.56 10.32
C ILE A 64 14.07 -9.83 11.53
N ILE A 65 13.78 -8.54 11.39
CA ILE A 65 13.10 -7.74 12.43
C ILE A 65 11.70 -8.29 12.71
N TYR A 66 10.95 -8.65 11.66
CA TYR A 66 9.61 -9.23 11.78
C TYR A 66 9.61 -10.56 12.56
N LEU A 67 10.60 -11.43 12.32
CA LEU A 67 10.76 -12.68 13.07
C LEU A 67 11.21 -12.44 14.53
N ASN A 68 11.87 -11.32 14.80
CA ASN A 68 12.39 -11.00 16.11
C ASN A 68 11.39 -10.14 16.91
N VAL A 69 10.48 -10.82 17.59
CA VAL A 69 9.31 -10.26 18.31
C VAL A 69 9.69 -9.38 19.51
N ALA A 70 10.98 -9.23 19.84
CA ALA A 70 11.43 -8.52 21.03
C ALA A 70 11.47 -6.98 20.84
N LEU A 71 10.64 -6.29 21.63
CA LEU A 71 10.74 -4.90 22.08
C LEU A 71 10.22 -3.79 21.16
N PHE A 72 9.59 -2.79 21.78
CA PHE A 72 9.19 -1.49 21.21
C PHE A 72 10.26 -0.82 20.32
N ARG A 73 11.55 -1.03 20.62
CA ARG A 73 12.67 -0.54 19.79
C ARG A 73 12.69 -1.15 18.38
N ALA A 74 12.29 -2.41 18.22
CA ALA A 74 12.22 -3.07 16.91
C ALA A 74 11.24 -2.34 15.97
N ASN A 75 10.10 -1.88 16.49
CA ASN A 75 9.10 -1.14 15.71
C ASN A 75 9.59 0.25 15.28
N ILE A 76 10.37 0.94 16.12
CA ILE A 76 11.00 2.22 15.75
C ILE A 76 12.01 1.99 14.62
N ILE A 77 12.86 0.97 14.75
CA ILE A 77 13.86 0.62 13.73
C ILE A 77 13.16 0.25 12.41
N TYR A 78 12.11 -0.56 12.46
CA TYR A 78 11.29 -0.93 11.32
C TYR A 78 10.74 0.31 10.59
N GLY A 79 10.10 1.22 11.32
CA GLY A 79 9.54 2.44 10.75
C GLY A 79 10.61 3.38 10.18
N SER A 80 11.74 3.51 10.86
CA SER A 80 12.88 4.29 10.36
C SER A 80 13.43 3.72 9.05
N ILE A 81 13.66 2.40 8.95
CA ILE A 81 14.17 1.76 7.73
C ILE A 81 13.22 2.01 6.55
N ILE A 82 11.91 1.84 6.75
CA ILE A 82 10.91 2.08 5.72
C ILE A 82 10.90 3.56 5.27
N GLY A 83 10.92 4.49 6.23
CA GLY A 83 10.97 5.92 5.95
C GLY A 83 12.24 6.32 5.18
N LEU A 84 13.40 5.80 5.58
CA LEU A 84 14.68 6.00 4.89
C LEU A 84 14.62 5.48 3.45
N PHE A 85 14.08 4.29 3.24
CA PHE A 85 13.97 3.71 1.90
C PHE A 85 13.02 4.51 0.99
N PHE A 86 11.94 5.05 1.55
CA PHE A 86 11.06 5.96 0.82
C PHE A 86 11.77 7.26 0.40
N ILE A 87 12.51 7.90 1.33
CA ILE A 87 13.32 9.09 1.03
C ILE A 87 14.37 8.77 -0.05
N PHE A 88 15.06 7.64 0.07
CA PHE A 88 16.02 7.17 -0.93
C PHE A 88 15.38 6.98 -2.31
N SER A 89 14.20 6.35 -2.38
CA SER A 89 13.47 6.13 -3.63
C SER A 89 13.03 7.45 -4.27
N ALA A 90 12.53 8.39 -3.47
CA ALA A 90 12.18 9.73 -3.93
C ALA A 90 13.41 10.50 -4.43
N TYR A 91 14.54 10.39 -3.72
CA TYR A 91 15.81 10.98 -4.13
C TYR A 91 16.23 10.47 -5.51
N LEU A 92 16.17 9.16 -5.79
CA LEU A 92 16.53 8.60 -7.12
C LEU A 92 15.73 9.19 -8.28
N ILE A 93 14.47 9.56 -8.05
CA ILE A 93 13.59 10.19 -9.05
C ILE A 93 13.86 11.70 -9.18
N LEU A 94 14.30 12.34 -8.10
CA LEU A 94 14.61 13.77 -8.05
C LEU A 94 16.04 14.11 -8.52
N ILE A 95 16.93 13.14 -8.71
CA ILE A 95 18.31 13.25 -9.27
C ILE A 95 18.32 13.66 -10.76
N SER A 96 17.32 14.42 -11.20
CA SER A 96 17.46 15.30 -12.35
C SER A 96 18.34 16.50 -11.98
N GLU A 97 19.62 16.24 -11.73
CA GLU A 97 20.81 17.15 -11.76
C GLU A 97 20.87 18.37 -10.84
N LYS A 98 19.91 18.59 -9.93
CA LYS A 98 19.87 19.82 -9.14
C LYS A 98 20.28 19.62 -7.68
N ASN A 99 21.14 20.49 -7.17
CA ASN A 99 21.66 20.45 -5.78
C ASN A 99 20.54 20.51 -4.73
N TYR A 100 19.39 21.14 -5.01
CA TYR A 100 18.26 21.22 -4.08
C TYR A 100 17.73 19.83 -3.67
N ALA A 101 17.78 18.83 -4.55
CA ALA A 101 17.25 17.50 -4.26
C ALA A 101 18.09 16.77 -3.19
N LYS A 102 19.41 17.02 -3.19
CA LYS A 102 20.33 16.51 -2.16
C LYS A 102 20.03 17.17 -0.81
N PHE A 103 19.89 18.49 -0.78
CA PHE A 103 19.55 19.22 0.44
C PHE A 103 18.21 18.78 1.03
N LEU A 104 17.18 18.60 0.19
CA LEU A 104 15.88 18.12 0.63
C LEU A 104 15.96 16.71 1.22
N ALA A 105 16.69 15.78 0.58
CA ALA A 105 16.85 14.43 1.10
C ALA A 105 17.57 14.40 2.46
N VAL A 106 18.64 15.20 2.61
CA VAL A 106 19.36 15.34 3.89
C VAL A 106 18.46 15.96 4.96
N PHE A 107 17.68 16.99 4.61
CA PHE A 107 16.73 17.61 5.52
C PHE A 107 15.66 16.62 6.01
N LEU A 108 15.06 15.85 5.11
CA LEU A 108 14.08 14.82 5.47
C LEU A 108 14.70 13.69 6.32
N LEU A 109 15.95 13.32 6.05
CA LEU A 109 16.70 12.37 6.86
C LEU A 109 16.89 12.89 8.30
N LEU A 110 17.29 14.16 8.46
CA LEU A 110 17.46 14.78 9.77
C LEU A 110 16.14 14.83 10.54
N ILE A 111 15.03 15.18 9.87
CA ILE A 111 13.69 15.14 10.47
C ILE A 111 13.35 13.72 10.95
N LEU A 112 13.59 12.71 10.12
CA LEU A 112 13.30 11.32 10.47
C LEU A 112 14.09 10.87 11.71
N ILE A 113 15.38 11.24 11.78
CA ILE A 113 16.23 10.97 12.94
C ILE A 113 15.69 11.68 14.18
N LEU A 114 15.39 12.98 14.09
CA LEU A 114 14.83 13.74 15.22
C LEU A 114 13.52 13.13 15.72
N LEU A 115 12.60 12.80 14.81
CA LEU A 115 11.33 12.15 15.16
C LEU A 115 11.53 10.79 15.84
N SER A 116 12.55 10.02 15.45
CA SER A 116 12.84 8.73 16.09
C SER A 116 13.22 8.84 17.57
N PHE A 117 13.86 9.94 17.97
CA PHE A 117 14.21 10.21 19.36
C PHE A 117 13.09 10.91 20.13
N PHE A 118 12.49 11.95 19.56
CA PHE A 118 11.55 12.83 20.28
C PHE A 118 10.08 12.39 20.19
N LYS A 119 9.69 11.69 19.12
CA LYS A 119 8.31 11.24 18.87
C LYS A 119 8.27 9.83 18.24
N PRO A 120 8.79 8.80 18.95
CA PRO A 120 8.89 7.44 18.41
C PRO A 120 7.56 6.82 17.98
N SER A 121 6.45 7.22 18.61
CA SER A 121 5.10 6.79 18.22
C SER A 121 4.75 7.20 16.79
N LEU A 122 5.20 8.38 16.33
CA LEU A 122 4.98 8.81 14.94
C LEU A 122 5.80 7.97 13.96
N ILE A 123 7.02 7.58 14.30
CA ILE A 123 7.84 6.69 13.46
C ILE A 123 7.21 5.31 13.34
N ILE A 124 6.70 4.76 14.44
CA ILE A 124 5.97 3.49 14.44
C ILE A 124 4.72 3.61 13.57
N LEU A 125 3.97 4.71 13.70
CA LEU A 125 2.77 4.97 12.91
C LEU A 125 3.09 5.08 11.41
N LEU A 126 4.16 5.80 11.05
CA LEU A 126 4.65 5.89 9.68
C LEU A 126 5.10 4.53 9.16
N GLY A 127 5.85 3.76 9.95
CA GLY A 127 6.29 2.41 9.60
C GLY A 127 5.15 1.42 9.38
N LEU A 128 4.06 1.57 10.13
CA LEU A 128 2.86 0.77 10.01
C LEU A 128 2.03 1.19 8.80
N PHE A 129 1.72 2.48 8.67
CA PHE A 129 0.81 2.97 7.63
C PHE A 129 1.46 3.13 6.26
N LEU A 130 2.77 3.42 6.17
CA LEU A 130 3.43 3.61 4.87
C LEU A 130 3.28 2.39 3.94
N PRO A 131 3.62 1.16 4.36
CA PRO A 131 3.44 -0.03 3.52
C PRO A 131 2.02 -0.58 3.53
N THR A 132 1.13 -0.06 4.38
CA THR A 132 -0.28 -0.48 4.44
C THR A 132 -1.15 0.59 3.81
N LEU A 133 -1.88 1.38 4.59
CA LEU A 133 -2.90 2.31 4.10
C LEU A 133 -2.37 3.47 3.25
N ILE A 134 -1.18 3.99 3.49
CA ILE A 134 -0.63 5.04 2.63
C ILE A 134 -0.38 4.45 1.25
N HIS A 135 0.21 3.26 1.15
CA HIS A 135 0.42 2.59 -0.13
C HIS A 135 -0.89 2.18 -0.79
N VAL A 136 -1.73 1.39 -0.13
CA VAL A 136 -2.93 0.83 -0.78
C VAL A 136 -4.01 1.88 -1.06
N TYR A 137 -4.10 2.97 -0.28
CA TYR A 137 -5.16 3.97 -0.43
C TYR A 137 -4.64 5.32 -0.92
N ILE A 138 -3.67 5.93 -0.23
CA ILE A 138 -3.20 7.28 -0.56
C ILE A 138 -2.43 7.29 -1.89
N PHE A 139 -1.48 6.38 -2.09
CA PHE A 139 -0.76 6.29 -3.36
C PHE A 139 -1.67 5.84 -4.50
N THR A 140 -2.65 4.95 -4.25
CA THR A 140 -3.71 4.65 -5.23
C THR A 140 -4.47 5.91 -5.66
N ALA A 141 -4.88 6.76 -4.71
CA ALA A 141 -5.57 8.01 -5.00
C ALA A 141 -4.67 8.97 -5.79
N LEU A 142 -3.41 9.15 -5.37
CA LEU A 142 -2.44 10.00 -6.06
C LEU A 142 -2.17 9.52 -7.49
N PHE A 143 -2.06 8.21 -7.69
CA PHE A 143 -1.88 7.62 -9.01
C PHE A 143 -3.10 7.90 -9.90
N MET A 144 -4.32 7.75 -9.39
CA MET A 144 -5.55 8.07 -10.11
C MET A 144 -5.69 9.56 -10.44
N ILE A 145 -5.38 10.45 -9.48
CA ILE A 145 -5.31 11.90 -9.71
C ILE A 145 -4.28 12.23 -10.79
N SER A 146 -3.09 11.63 -10.74
CA SER A 146 -2.05 11.84 -11.75
C SER A 146 -2.50 11.40 -13.15
N GLY A 147 -3.27 10.31 -13.26
CA GLY A 147 -3.86 9.83 -14.51
C GLY A 147 -4.92 10.80 -15.06
N TYR A 148 -5.79 11.32 -14.19
CA TYR A 148 -6.76 12.35 -14.56
C TYR A 148 -6.07 13.64 -15.02
N LEU A 149 -5.02 14.11 -14.34
CA LEU A 149 -4.30 15.33 -14.73
C LEU A 149 -3.54 15.23 -16.07
N ARG A 150 -3.33 14.01 -16.60
CA ARG A 150 -2.67 13.78 -17.88
C ARG A 150 -3.65 13.67 -19.06
N SER A 151 -4.85 13.14 -18.85
CA SER A 151 -5.83 12.84 -19.91
C SER A 151 -7.17 13.58 -19.78
N SER A 152 -7.44 14.15 -18.60
CA SER A 152 -8.60 14.99 -18.25
C SER A 152 -9.97 14.44 -18.63
N HIS A 153 -10.18 13.12 -18.54
CA HIS A 153 -11.49 12.51 -18.72
C HIS A 153 -12.40 12.68 -17.48
N ILE A 154 -13.65 13.07 -17.69
CA ILE A 154 -14.62 13.33 -16.61
C ILE A 154 -14.91 12.08 -15.75
N THR A 155 -14.92 10.89 -16.36
CA THR A 155 -15.09 9.61 -15.67
C THR A 155 -13.95 9.32 -14.70
N ALA A 156 -12.72 9.73 -15.05
CA ALA A 156 -11.56 9.59 -14.17
C ALA A 156 -11.67 10.53 -12.97
N LEU A 157 -12.16 11.77 -13.17
CA LEU A 157 -12.45 12.70 -12.06
C LEU A 157 -13.52 12.14 -11.13
N PHE A 158 -14.64 11.65 -11.68
CA PHE A 158 -15.71 11.08 -10.88
C PHE A 158 -15.22 9.91 -10.01
N THR A 159 -14.39 9.04 -10.57
CA THR A 159 -13.84 7.89 -9.83
C THR A 159 -12.90 8.36 -8.70
N VAL A 160 -12.11 9.41 -8.92
CA VAL A 160 -11.27 10.01 -7.86
C VAL A 160 -12.12 10.62 -6.76
N ILE A 161 -13.13 11.42 -7.10
CA ILE A 161 -14.04 12.03 -6.11
C ILE A 161 -14.72 10.95 -5.29
N LEU A 162 -15.25 9.92 -5.95
CA LEU A 162 -15.92 8.82 -5.28
C LEU A 162 -14.98 8.03 -4.36
N LEU A 163 -13.73 7.80 -4.78
CA LEU A 163 -12.71 7.19 -3.93
C LEU A 163 -12.53 8.00 -2.63
N LEU A 164 -12.31 9.32 -2.76
CA LEU A 164 -12.09 10.21 -1.62
C LEU A 164 -13.33 10.36 -0.73
N ALA A 165 -14.54 10.19 -1.27
CA ALA A 165 -15.79 10.25 -0.52
C ALA A 165 -16.05 9.01 0.35
N ILE A 166 -15.48 7.84 0.03
CA ILE A 166 -15.80 6.59 0.73
C ILE A 166 -15.54 6.61 2.24
N PRO A 167 -14.39 7.10 2.75
CA PRO A 167 -14.18 7.18 4.20
C PRO A 167 -15.28 7.97 4.91
N PHE A 168 -15.77 9.05 4.29
CA PHE A 168 -16.88 9.84 4.82
C PHE A 168 -18.19 9.04 4.76
N MET A 169 -18.48 8.36 3.65
CA MET A 169 -19.67 7.50 3.55
C MET A 169 -19.68 6.40 4.62
N ILE A 170 -18.53 5.78 4.90
CA ILE A 170 -18.38 4.77 5.96
C ILE A 170 -18.62 5.37 7.35
N ALA A 171 -18.13 6.58 7.59
CA ALA A 171 -18.28 7.25 8.88
C ALA A 171 -19.76 7.42 9.28
N PHE A 172 -20.64 7.68 8.31
CA PHE A 172 -22.09 7.84 8.52
C PHE A 172 -22.91 6.55 8.30
N LEU A 173 -22.25 5.43 7.94
CA LEU A 173 -22.94 4.17 7.69
C LEU A 173 -23.47 3.55 9.00
N PRO A 174 -24.76 3.18 9.09
CA PRO A 174 -25.32 2.49 10.25
C PRO A 174 -24.94 0.99 10.23
N VAL A 175 -23.68 0.69 10.55
CA VAL A 175 -23.07 -0.65 10.43
C VAL A 175 -23.78 -1.76 11.21
N GLU A 176 -24.50 -1.41 12.27
CA GLU A 176 -25.19 -2.35 13.17
C GLU A 176 -26.26 -3.19 12.46
N ASN A 177 -26.79 -2.71 11.33
CA ASN A 177 -27.91 -3.35 10.63
C ASN A 177 -27.48 -4.19 9.41
N PHE A 178 -26.22 -4.10 8.96
CA PHE A 178 -25.83 -4.56 7.62
C PHE A 178 -24.61 -5.49 7.58
N VAL A 179 -23.82 -5.56 8.65
CA VAL A 179 -22.57 -6.32 8.65
C VAL A 179 -22.84 -7.79 8.99
N PHE A 180 -22.63 -8.67 8.02
CA PHE A 180 -22.63 -10.12 8.24
C PHE A 180 -21.25 -10.54 8.74
N SER A 181 -21.00 -10.39 10.03
CA SER A 181 -19.73 -10.81 10.59
C SER A 181 -19.73 -12.33 10.82
N ARG A 182 -18.76 -13.02 10.20
CA ARG A 182 -18.55 -14.46 10.41
C ARG A 182 -17.49 -14.64 11.47
N GLU A 183 -17.87 -15.25 12.58
CA GLU A 183 -17.00 -15.50 13.75
C GLU A 183 -15.66 -16.16 13.36
N ARG A 184 -15.68 -17.07 12.37
CA ARG A 184 -14.47 -17.73 11.85
C ARG A 184 -13.46 -16.73 11.26
N SER A 185 -13.92 -15.82 10.41
CA SER A 185 -13.06 -14.86 9.71
C SER A 185 -12.52 -13.80 10.66
N GLU A 186 -13.34 -13.39 11.64
CA GLU A 186 -12.88 -12.54 12.75
C GLU A 186 -11.79 -13.21 13.59
N LYS A 187 -11.96 -14.50 13.95
CA LYS A 187 -10.94 -15.23 14.70
C LYS A 187 -9.62 -15.32 13.93
N VAL A 188 -9.67 -15.63 12.64
CA VAL A 188 -8.47 -15.64 11.78
C VAL A 188 -7.86 -14.25 11.77
N PHE A 189 -8.63 -13.20 11.50
CA PHE A 189 -8.15 -11.82 11.49
C PHE A 189 -7.50 -11.42 12.83
N ASN A 190 -8.14 -11.71 13.95
CA ASN A 190 -7.63 -11.40 15.29
C ASN A 190 -6.39 -12.22 15.66
N SER A 191 -6.24 -13.40 15.10
CA SER A 191 -5.01 -14.19 15.23
C SER A 191 -3.86 -13.62 14.41
N THR A 192 -4.12 -12.72 13.46
CA THR A 192 -3.08 -12.01 12.72
C THR A 192 -2.66 -10.72 13.44
N GLY A 193 -1.54 -10.13 13.02
CA GLY A 193 -1.14 -8.79 13.46
C GLY A 193 -1.99 -7.64 12.90
N PHE A 194 -3.00 -7.90 12.06
CA PHE A 194 -3.75 -6.85 11.37
C PHE A 194 -4.62 -6.00 12.30
N LYS A 195 -5.08 -6.55 13.44
CA LYS A 195 -5.88 -5.81 14.42
C LYS A 195 -5.19 -4.54 14.92
N ILE A 196 -3.86 -4.51 14.95
CA ILE A 196 -3.07 -3.34 15.35
C ILE A 196 -3.41 -2.14 14.47
N ILE A 197 -3.60 -2.33 13.15
CA ILE A 197 -3.96 -1.25 12.22
C ILE A 197 -5.34 -0.68 12.59
N ASN A 198 -6.31 -1.54 12.92
CA ASN A 198 -7.64 -1.10 13.33
C ASN A 198 -7.58 -0.28 14.61
N GLU A 199 -6.86 -0.77 15.61
CA GLU A 199 -6.71 -0.11 16.91
C GLU A 199 -6.05 1.28 16.78
N GLN A 200 -4.99 1.39 15.97
CA GLN A 200 -4.32 2.68 15.72
C GLN A 200 -5.24 3.68 15.00
N LEU A 201 -6.02 3.23 14.02
CA LEU A 201 -6.97 4.11 13.32
C LEU A 201 -8.12 4.56 14.22
N VAL A 202 -8.72 3.65 14.99
CA VAL A 202 -9.77 3.99 15.94
C VAL A 202 -9.25 5.01 16.97
N PHE A 203 -8.02 4.82 17.47
CA PHE A 203 -7.39 5.78 18.36
C PHE A 203 -7.30 7.19 17.74
N LEU A 204 -6.91 7.29 16.47
CA LEU A 204 -6.82 8.57 15.75
C LEU A 204 -8.18 9.26 15.52
N THR A 205 -9.29 8.52 15.53
CA THR A 205 -10.63 9.11 15.34
C THR A 205 -11.18 9.86 16.56
N GLY A 206 -10.54 9.78 17.74
CA GLY A 206 -10.98 10.46 18.95
C GLY A 206 -12.20 9.79 19.61
N LYS A 207 -11.95 9.00 20.66
CA LYS A 207 -12.93 8.14 21.36
C LYS A 207 -14.28 8.82 21.67
N ASN A 208 -15.34 8.37 20.98
CA ASN A 208 -16.74 8.28 21.45
C ASN A 208 -17.63 7.41 20.53
N ILE A 209 -17.05 6.72 19.55
CA ILE A 209 -17.76 5.70 18.79
C ILE A 209 -17.83 4.46 19.69
N SER A 210 -18.99 3.80 19.80
CA SER A 210 -19.06 2.50 20.50
C SER A 210 -17.93 1.63 19.97
N VAL A 211 -17.05 1.14 20.85
CA VAL A 211 -15.75 0.56 20.46
C VAL A 211 -15.91 -0.49 19.35
N VAL A 212 -17.03 -1.22 19.38
CA VAL A 212 -17.42 -2.21 18.37
C VAL A 212 -17.76 -1.58 17.01
N SER A 213 -18.64 -0.58 16.95
CA SER A 213 -19.04 0.04 15.67
C SER A 213 -17.88 0.80 15.01
N GLY A 214 -16.98 1.39 15.81
CA GLY A 214 -15.78 2.07 15.32
C GLY A 214 -14.79 1.12 14.66
N VAL A 215 -14.51 -0.02 15.32
CA VAL A 215 -13.64 -1.07 14.75
C VAL A 215 -14.22 -1.63 13.46
N LEU A 216 -15.54 -1.86 13.40
CA LEU A 216 -16.19 -2.35 12.17
C LEU A 216 -16.09 -1.34 11.02
N LYS A 217 -16.35 -0.05 11.27
CA LYS A 217 -16.20 1.01 10.25
C LYS A 217 -14.77 1.08 9.70
N VAL A 218 -13.78 1.02 10.59
CA VAL A 218 -12.37 0.99 10.19
C VAL A 218 -12.05 -0.28 9.39
N GLN A 219 -12.56 -1.44 9.80
CA GLN A 219 -12.36 -2.68 9.06
C GLN A 219 -13.00 -2.62 7.66
N ILE A 220 -14.21 -2.07 7.52
CA ILE A 220 -14.86 -1.85 6.22
C ILE A 220 -13.96 -0.98 5.33
N PHE A 221 -13.40 0.09 5.88
CA PHE A 221 -12.48 0.96 5.13
C PHE A 221 -11.22 0.22 4.66
N ILE A 222 -10.57 -0.55 5.54
CA ILE A 222 -9.38 -1.33 5.20
C ILE A 222 -9.70 -2.39 4.15
N ALA A 223 -10.80 -3.14 4.34
CA ALA A 223 -11.26 -4.15 3.40
C ALA A 223 -11.51 -3.55 2.02
N PHE A 224 -12.19 -2.40 1.96
CA PHE A 224 -12.41 -1.65 0.74
C PHE A 224 -11.07 -1.22 0.10
N ALA A 225 -10.17 -0.60 0.87
CA ALA A 225 -8.92 -0.07 0.35
C ALA A 225 -8.05 -1.14 -0.30
N TYR A 226 -7.84 -2.28 0.38
CA TYR A 226 -7.07 -3.40 -0.14
C TYR A 226 -7.74 -4.03 -1.38
N THR A 227 -9.04 -4.30 -1.30
CA THR A 227 -9.78 -4.91 -2.42
C THR A 227 -9.77 -4.01 -3.64
N PHE A 228 -10.05 -2.72 -3.47
CA PHE A 228 -10.06 -1.77 -4.56
C PHE A 228 -8.65 -1.59 -5.14
N HIS A 229 -7.62 -1.48 -4.32
CA HIS A 229 -6.23 -1.36 -4.77
C HIS A 229 -5.85 -2.49 -5.74
N TYR A 230 -6.06 -3.76 -5.35
CA TYR A 230 -5.75 -4.91 -6.19
C TYR A 230 -6.62 -4.99 -7.45
N LEU A 231 -7.94 -4.79 -7.33
CA LEU A 231 -8.83 -4.82 -8.51
C LEU A 231 -8.55 -3.67 -9.49
N ASN A 232 -8.19 -2.49 -8.97
CA ASN A 232 -7.81 -1.32 -9.76
C ASN A 232 -6.56 -1.59 -10.60
N TRP A 233 -5.61 -2.39 -10.08
CA TRP A 233 -4.47 -2.88 -10.86
C TRP A 233 -4.92 -3.82 -11.99
N PHE A 234 -5.77 -4.80 -11.69
CA PHE A 234 -6.20 -5.81 -12.67
C PHE A 234 -7.06 -5.25 -13.81
N VAL A 235 -7.83 -4.18 -13.58
CA VAL A 235 -8.62 -3.53 -14.65
C VAL A 235 -7.75 -2.68 -15.58
N LYS A 236 -6.56 -2.26 -15.14
CA LYS A 236 -5.68 -1.39 -15.93
C LYS A 236 -4.81 -2.14 -16.93
N THR A 237 -5.19 -3.34 -17.34
CA THR A 237 -4.46 -4.13 -18.36
C THR A 237 -4.35 -3.42 -19.70
N SER A 238 -5.38 -2.67 -20.12
CA SER A 238 -5.39 -1.90 -21.38
C SER A 238 -4.71 -0.53 -21.26
N VAL A 239 -4.77 0.09 -20.08
CA VAL A 239 -4.21 1.43 -19.82
C VAL A 239 -2.71 1.38 -19.51
N ILE A 240 -2.31 0.44 -18.64
CA ILE A 240 -0.91 0.26 -18.20
C ILE A 240 -0.19 -0.79 -19.07
N GLY A 241 -0.93 -1.72 -19.68
CA GLY A 241 -0.36 -2.71 -20.61
C GLY A 241 0.37 -3.86 -19.91
N TRP A 242 0.18 -4.08 -18.61
CA TRP A 242 0.97 -5.08 -17.86
C TRP A 242 0.71 -6.51 -18.34
N ALA A 243 -0.52 -6.86 -18.73
CA ALA A 243 -0.82 -8.21 -19.26
C ALA A 243 -0.03 -8.51 -20.54
N ARG A 244 0.12 -7.52 -21.44
CA ARG A 244 0.91 -7.65 -22.68
C ARG A 244 2.41 -7.84 -22.43
N SER A 245 2.85 -7.63 -21.19
CA SER A 245 4.25 -7.78 -20.79
C SER A 245 4.63 -9.20 -20.38
N LEU A 246 3.64 -10.06 -20.15
CA LEU A 246 3.84 -11.43 -19.71
C LEU A 246 3.93 -12.36 -20.92
N SER A 247 5.02 -13.11 -21.02
CA SER A 247 5.10 -14.25 -21.93
C SER A 247 4.31 -15.43 -21.35
N LEU A 248 4.02 -16.45 -22.16
CA LEU A 248 3.39 -17.68 -21.68
C LEU A 248 4.18 -18.32 -20.53
N LYS A 249 5.51 -18.40 -20.67
CA LYS A 249 6.41 -18.90 -19.62
C LYS A 249 6.27 -18.14 -18.31
N ASN A 250 6.25 -16.80 -18.37
CA ASN A 250 6.11 -15.97 -17.16
C ASN A 250 4.70 -16.08 -16.57
N THR A 251 3.67 -16.23 -17.40
CA THR A 251 2.29 -16.42 -16.95
C THR A 251 2.14 -17.73 -16.18
N LEU A 252 2.72 -18.82 -16.69
CA LEU A 252 2.75 -20.11 -15.99
C LEU A 252 3.50 -20.01 -14.66
N PHE A 253 4.66 -19.34 -14.65
CA PHE A 253 5.44 -19.13 -13.43
C PHE A 253 4.67 -18.31 -12.36
N VAL A 254 4.06 -17.18 -12.76
CA VAL A 254 3.22 -16.36 -11.88
C VAL A 254 2.04 -17.16 -11.35
N SER A 255 1.37 -17.93 -12.21
CA SER A 255 0.22 -18.75 -11.83
C SER A 255 0.61 -19.86 -10.84
N ALA A 256 1.77 -20.50 -11.04
CA ALA A 256 2.27 -21.53 -10.13
C ALA A 256 2.57 -20.96 -8.73
N ILE A 257 3.28 -19.83 -8.64
CA ILE A 257 3.55 -19.16 -7.36
C ILE A 257 2.24 -18.69 -6.71
N TRP A 258 1.30 -18.17 -7.49
CA TRP A 258 0.01 -17.73 -6.99
C TRP A 258 -0.81 -18.87 -6.39
N ILE A 259 -0.91 -20.01 -7.08
CA ILE A 259 -1.60 -21.21 -6.55
C ILE A 259 -0.93 -21.71 -5.27
N LEU A 260 0.41 -21.76 -5.24
CA LEU A 260 1.16 -22.13 -4.03
C LEU A 260 0.91 -21.15 -2.88
N SER A 261 0.83 -19.85 -3.17
CA SER A 261 0.52 -18.80 -2.19
C SER A 261 -0.85 -19.00 -1.57
N ILE A 262 -1.87 -19.30 -2.40
CA ILE A 262 -3.22 -19.62 -1.92
C ILE A 262 -3.19 -20.87 -1.05
N ALA A 263 -2.50 -21.93 -1.49
CA ALA A 263 -2.41 -23.18 -0.73
C ALA A 263 -1.82 -22.95 0.68
N LEU A 264 -0.80 -22.10 0.81
CA LEU A 264 -0.22 -21.74 2.11
C LEU A 264 -1.24 -21.03 3.01
N TYR A 265 -2.01 -20.06 2.48
CA TYR A 265 -3.05 -19.37 3.26
C TYR A 265 -4.19 -20.31 3.67
N LEU A 266 -4.57 -21.25 2.80
CA LEU A 266 -5.59 -22.26 3.11
C LEU A 266 -5.12 -23.25 4.18
N TYR A 267 -3.84 -23.60 4.18
CA TYR A 267 -3.23 -24.47 5.19
C TYR A 267 -3.15 -23.78 6.55
N ASN A 268 -2.53 -22.60 6.60
CA ASN A 268 -2.46 -21.76 7.79
C ASN A 268 -2.26 -20.30 7.39
N TYR A 269 -3.19 -19.44 7.79
CA TYR A 269 -3.18 -18.06 7.37
C TYR A 269 -1.94 -17.29 7.86
N GLN A 270 -1.48 -17.53 9.10
CA GLN A 270 -0.27 -16.91 9.63
C GLN A 270 0.99 -17.39 8.88
N MET A 271 1.05 -18.68 8.54
CA MET A 271 2.15 -19.22 7.73
C MET A 271 2.20 -18.55 6.35
N GLY A 272 1.04 -18.41 5.70
CA GLY A 272 0.93 -17.66 4.44
C GLY A 272 1.46 -16.23 4.57
N LEU A 273 1.08 -15.52 5.65
CA LEU A 273 1.60 -14.17 5.94
C LEU A 273 3.12 -14.15 6.10
N THR A 274 3.68 -15.05 6.91
CA THR A 274 5.14 -15.11 7.15
C THR A 274 5.91 -15.40 5.87
N VAL A 275 5.49 -16.40 5.09
CA VAL A 275 6.17 -16.79 3.86
C VAL A 275 6.07 -15.71 2.79
N LEU A 276 4.90 -15.07 2.66
CA LEU A 276 4.67 -14.05 1.63
C LEU A 276 5.03 -12.64 2.09
N PHE A 277 5.52 -12.46 3.32
CA PHE A 277 6.00 -11.18 3.82
C PHE A 277 7.02 -10.56 2.87
N VAL A 278 8.01 -11.35 2.42
CA VAL A 278 9.07 -10.87 1.52
C VAL A 278 8.48 -10.39 0.19
N LEU A 279 7.56 -11.14 -0.40
CA LEU A 279 6.89 -10.75 -1.65
C LEU A 279 6.01 -9.51 -1.45
N SER A 280 5.29 -9.46 -0.33
CA SER A 280 4.44 -8.33 0.06
C SER A 280 5.24 -7.07 0.36
N MET A 281 6.43 -7.15 0.96
CA MET A 281 7.23 -5.95 1.19
C MET A 281 8.00 -5.54 -0.05
N LEU A 282 8.47 -6.49 -0.85
CA LEU A 282 9.23 -6.20 -2.06
C LEU A 282 8.42 -5.43 -3.10
N HIS A 283 7.14 -5.76 -3.33
CA HIS A 283 6.32 -5.01 -4.28
C HIS A 283 6.11 -3.56 -3.82
N VAL A 284 5.79 -3.35 -2.54
CA VAL A 284 5.64 -2.01 -1.94
C VAL A 284 6.91 -1.18 -2.16
N LEU A 285 8.07 -1.69 -1.76
CA LEU A 285 9.33 -0.97 -1.89
C LEU A 285 9.70 -0.72 -3.37
N ALA A 286 9.45 -1.70 -4.24
CA ALA A 286 9.73 -1.59 -5.67
C ALA A 286 8.84 -0.55 -6.37
N GLU A 287 7.64 -0.27 -5.84
CA GLU A 287 6.71 0.71 -6.37
C GLU A 287 6.99 2.15 -5.90
N PHE A 288 7.75 2.34 -4.82
CA PHE A 288 8.05 3.68 -4.27
C PHE A 288 8.55 4.73 -5.28
N PRO A 289 9.43 4.40 -6.24
CA PRO A 289 9.82 5.36 -7.27
C PRO A 289 8.64 5.82 -8.14
N LEU A 290 7.70 4.93 -8.47
CA LEU A 290 6.47 5.28 -9.19
C LEU A 290 5.57 6.17 -8.34
N ASN A 291 5.48 5.90 -7.04
CA ASN A 291 4.72 6.72 -6.09
C ASN A 291 5.29 8.14 -6.00
N ALA A 292 6.62 8.27 -5.90
CA ALA A 292 7.30 9.56 -5.94
C ALA A 292 7.07 10.31 -7.26
N LEU A 293 7.08 9.61 -8.41
CA LEU A 293 6.77 10.21 -9.71
C LEU A 293 5.32 10.71 -9.81
N SER A 294 4.38 9.98 -9.22
CA SER A 294 2.96 10.36 -9.17
C SER A 294 2.77 11.63 -8.35
N VAL A 295 3.37 11.71 -7.16
CA VAL A 295 3.39 12.92 -6.32
C VAL A 295 3.97 14.11 -7.08
N ARG A 296 5.14 13.94 -7.72
CA ARG A 296 5.77 14.99 -8.54
C ARG A 296 4.85 15.49 -9.65
N THR A 297 4.17 14.57 -10.34
CA THR A 297 3.23 14.91 -11.42
C THR A 297 2.08 15.78 -10.90
N VAL A 298 1.47 15.37 -9.78
CA VAL A 298 0.34 16.10 -9.17
C VAL A 298 0.78 17.50 -8.76
N PHE A 299 1.90 17.62 -8.05
CA PHE A 299 2.44 18.91 -7.59
C PHE A 299 2.72 19.87 -8.77
N GLN A 300 3.45 19.38 -9.80
CA GLN A 300 3.77 20.19 -10.98
C GLN A 300 2.53 20.67 -11.73
N LYS A 301 1.54 19.80 -11.93
CA LYS A 301 0.32 20.12 -12.68
C LYS A 301 -0.64 21.04 -11.93
N LEU A 302 -0.70 20.95 -10.60
CA LEU A 302 -1.54 21.85 -9.80
C LEU A 302 -0.93 23.25 -9.70
N ILE A 303 0.38 23.37 -9.46
CA ILE A 303 1.04 24.68 -9.34
C ILE A 303 1.12 25.39 -10.68
N SER A 304 1.56 24.71 -11.75
CA SER A 304 1.66 25.33 -13.08
C SER A 304 0.31 25.75 -13.69
N ARG A 305 -0.80 25.28 -13.13
CA ARG A 305 -2.15 25.69 -13.54
C ARG A 305 -2.57 27.02 -12.89
N ASN A 306 -2.07 27.33 -11.70
CA ASN A 306 -2.31 28.60 -11.02
C ASN A 306 -1.51 29.76 -11.63
N ASP A 307 -0.38 29.49 -12.29
CA ASP A 307 0.43 30.53 -12.98
C ASP A 307 -0.15 30.95 -14.35
N LYS A 308 -1.25 30.32 -14.80
CA LYS A 308 -1.88 30.56 -16.11
C LYS A 308 -3.32 31.08 -16.02
N THR A 309 -3.76 31.49 -14.83
CA THR A 309 -5.05 32.12 -14.56
C THR A 309 -4.80 33.50 -13.97
#